data_AF-A0A414W770-F1
#
_entry.id   AF-A0A414W770-F1
#
_cell.length_a   1.000
_cell.length_b   1.000
_cell.length_c   1.000
_cell.angle_alpha   90.00
_cell.angle_beta   90.00
_cell.angle_gamma   90.00
#
_symmetry.space_group_name_H-M   'P 1'
#
loop_
_entity.id
_entity.type
_entity.pdbx_description
1 polymer ?
#
loop_
_entity_poly.entity_id
_entity_poly.type
_entity_poly.pdbx_seq_one_letter_code
_entity_poly.pdbx_strand_id
1 'polypeptide(L)'
;MQTLLNDIELDIQELKCLMQAISSDANPTLKIVAKRNIQQMKARLEALQELLEEAPTTVVSPLEEPPAVTTPLTEPVSPVESVIPDTVKMVCEEPETVPILAERIKPAKDLRHAISLNDSFRFVRELFAGDAARMNEVVRRLGEAPSLDKAMDIFVSEVQPDEENEAAVDFMELLKKYFS
;
A
#
# COMPACT_ATOMS: atom_id res chain seq x y z
N MET A 1 -9.61 5.61 32.21
CA MET A 1 -8.15 5.44 32.38
C MET A 1 -7.77 4.14 33.10
N GLN A 2 -8.21 3.87 34.35
CA GLN A 2 -7.78 2.67 35.08
C GLN A 2 -8.06 1.33 34.35
N THR A 3 -9.24 1.17 33.77
CA THR A 3 -9.58 -0.03 32.97
C THR A 3 -8.62 -0.21 31.80
N LEU A 4 -8.29 0.88 31.10
CA LEU A 4 -7.36 0.85 29.97
C LEU A 4 -5.96 0.43 30.41
N LEU A 5 -5.50 0.90 31.58
CA LEU A 5 -4.21 0.50 32.14
C LEU A 5 -4.20 -0.99 32.53
N ASN A 6 -5.27 -1.49 33.15
CA ASN A 6 -5.41 -2.91 33.48
C ASN A 6 -5.43 -3.78 32.22
N ASP A 7 -6.10 -3.32 31.16
CA ASP A 7 -6.13 -4.03 29.88
C ASP A 7 -4.76 -4.06 29.21
N ILE A 8 -4.00 -2.96 29.25
CA ILE A 8 -2.61 -2.92 28.74
C ILE A 8 -1.71 -3.85 29.56
N GLU A 9 -1.88 -3.89 30.88
CA GLU A 9 -1.16 -4.83 31.74
C GLU A 9 -1.45 -6.28 31.35
N LEU A 10 -2.73 -6.60 31.08
CA LEU A 10 -3.15 -7.92 30.61
C LEU A 10 -2.51 -8.25 29.26
N ASP A 11 -2.54 -7.33 28.30
CA ASP A 11 -1.94 -7.53 26.97
C ASP A 11 -0.43 -7.85 27.11
N ILE A 12 0.29 -7.16 28.00
CA ILE A 12 1.72 -7.43 28.28
C ILE A 12 1.92 -8.84 28.87
N GLN A 13 1.05 -9.26 29.79
CA GLN A 13 1.13 -10.59 30.40
C GLN A 13 0.85 -11.69 29.35
N GLU A 14 -0.16 -11.50 28.50
CA GLU A 14 -0.47 -12.39 27.38
C GLU A 14 0.71 -12.49 26.42
N LEU A 15 1.29 -11.36 26.02
CA LEU A 15 2.43 -11.33 25.12
C LEU A 15 3.64 -12.07 25.70
N LYS A 16 3.93 -11.91 27.00
CA LYS A 16 4.97 -12.70 27.67
C LYS A 16 4.73 -14.20 27.58
N CYS A 17 3.49 -14.64 27.83
CA CYS A 17 3.11 -16.04 27.74
C CYS A 17 3.29 -16.57 26.31
N LEU A 18 2.82 -15.82 25.31
CA LEU A 18 2.96 -16.15 23.90
C LEU A 18 4.43 -16.25 23.49
N MET A 19 5.27 -15.28 23.89
CA MET A 19 6.71 -15.29 23.58
C MET A 19 7.43 -16.48 24.19
N GLN A 20 7.05 -16.90 25.39
CA GLN A 20 7.61 -18.10 26.02
C GLN A 20 7.18 -19.38 25.30
N ALA A 21 5.92 -19.45 24.87
CA ALA A 21 5.40 -20.58 24.09
C ALA A 21 6.06 -20.67 22.72
N ILE A 22 6.21 -19.55 21.99
CA ILE A 22 6.90 -19.49 20.69
C ILE A 22 8.39 -19.87 20.81
N SER A 23 9.03 -19.51 21.92
CA SER A 23 10.44 -19.88 22.16
C SER A 23 10.61 -21.38 22.44
N SER A 24 9.56 -22.04 22.93
CA SER A 24 9.56 -23.47 23.28
C SER A 24 9.03 -24.35 22.15
N ASP A 25 8.14 -23.82 21.31
CA ASP A 25 7.46 -24.51 20.21
C ASP A 25 7.34 -23.58 18.99
N ALA A 26 7.73 -24.07 17.81
CA ALA A 26 7.70 -23.30 16.57
C ALA A 26 6.31 -23.28 15.91
N ASN A 27 5.25 -23.05 16.70
CA ASN A 27 3.87 -23.02 16.20
C ASN A 27 3.58 -21.71 15.45
N PRO A 28 3.28 -21.75 14.14
CA PRO A 28 3.01 -20.54 13.35
C PRO A 28 1.75 -19.80 13.79
N THR A 29 0.74 -20.50 14.33
CA THR A 29 -0.48 -19.88 14.85
C THR A 29 -0.19 -18.99 16.06
N LEU A 30 0.77 -19.36 16.92
CA LEU A 30 1.14 -18.52 18.06
C LEU A 30 1.77 -17.20 17.63
N LYS A 31 2.51 -17.19 16.51
CA LYS A 31 3.09 -15.96 15.95
C LYS A 31 2.01 -14.99 15.47
N ILE A 32 0.98 -15.51 14.81
CA ILE A 32 -0.22 -14.77 14.38
C ILE A 32 -0.90 -14.14 15.61
N VAL A 33 -1.16 -14.94 16.65
CA VAL A 33 -1.78 -14.43 17.89
C VAL A 33 -0.91 -13.35 18.57
N ALA A 34 0.41 -13.52 18.59
CA ALA A 34 1.33 -12.53 19.15
C ALA A 34 1.31 -11.21 18.37
N LYS A 35 1.30 -11.25 17.03
CA LYS A 35 1.18 -10.04 16.20
C LYS A 35 -0.13 -9.30 16.47
N ARG A 36 -1.25 -10.02 16.51
CA ARG A 36 -2.57 -9.44 16.84
C ARG A 36 -2.60 -8.80 18.23
N ASN A 37 -2.05 -9.46 19.24
CA ASN A 37 -1.97 -8.92 20.60
C ASN A 37 -1.14 -7.61 20.65
N ILE A 38 0.00 -7.56 19.92
CA ILE A 38 0.80 -6.33 19.79
C ILE A 38 0.00 -5.20 19.14
N GLN A 39 -0.77 -5.48 18.07
CA GLN A 39 -1.61 -4.48 17.42
C GLN A 39 -2.70 -3.94 18.36
N GLN A 40 -3.30 -4.83 19.16
CA GLN A 40 -4.28 -4.45 20.17
C GLN A 40 -3.66 -3.55 21.26
N MET A 41 -2.50 -3.94 21.80
CA MET A 41 -1.78 -3.14 22.80
C MET A 41 -1.41 -1.76 22.23
N LYS A 42 -1.00 -1.68 20.96
CA LYS A 42 -0.72 -0.40 20.27
C LYS A 42 -1.96 0.50 20.22
N ALA A 43 -3.12 -0.04 19.83
CA ALA A 43 -4.37 0.73 19.79
C ALA A 43 -4.78 1.24 21.18
N ARG A 44 -4.54 0.45 22.23
CA ARG A 44 -4.79 0.88 23.62
C ARG A 44 -3.82 1.97 24.09
N LEU A 45 -2.55 1.89 23.69
CA LEU A 45 -1.57 2.93 23.98
C LEU A 45 -1.90 4.24 23.27
N GLU A 46 -2.39 4.17 22.04
CA GLU A 46 -2.89 5.33 21.29
C GLU A 46 -4.09 5.98 21.98
N ALA A 47 -5.07 5.16 22.41
CA ALA A 47 -6.20 5.65 23.21
C ALA A 47 -5.75 6.27 24.56
N LEU A 48 -4.69 5.73 25.17
CA LEU A 48 -4.12 6.30 26.40
C LEU A 48 -3.47 7.66 26.11
N GLN A 49 -2.78 7.79 24.98
CA GLN A 49 -2.21 9.07 24.55
C GLN A 49 -3.31 10.11 24.28
N GLU A 50 -4.38 9.74 23.57
CA GLU A 50 -5.52 10.62 23.31
C GLU A 50 -6.18 11.12 24.61
N LEU A 51 -6.36 10.24 25.60
CA LEU A 51 -6.88 10.62 26.92
C LEU A 51 -5.97 11.60 27.68
N LEU A 52 -4.66 11.57 27.44
CA LEU A 52 -3.71 12.51 28.03
C LEU A 52 -3.71 13.85 27.28
N GLU A 53 -4.00 13.85 25.99
CA GLU A 53 -4.14 15.06 25.17
C GLU A 53 -5.51 15.75 25.33
N GLU A 54 -6.56 15.00 25.75
CA GLU A 54 -7.93 15.52 25.91
C GLU A 54 -8.18 16.41 27.16
N ALA A 55 -7.20 16.62 28.04
CA ALA A 55 -7.37 17.46 29.23
C ALA A 55 -6.50 18.74 29.18
N PRO A 56 -7.04 19.94 29.46
CA PRO A 56 -8.21 20.61 28.88
C PRO A 56 -7.74 21.72 27.90
N THR A 57 -8.12 21.62 26.62
CA THR A 57 -8.14 22.79 25.71
C THR A 57 -9.55 23.03 25.22
N THR A 58 -10.49 23.19 26.16
CA THR A 58 -11.83 23.68 25.84
C THR A 58 -11.88 25.18 26.05
N VAL A 59 -11.49 25.98 25.05
CA VAL A 59 -12.07 27.31 24.86
C VAL A 59 -12.15 27.63 23.36
N VAL A 60 -13.36 27.38 22.83
CA VAL A 60 -14.05 28.22 21.84
C VAL A 60 -13.60 28.08 20.39
N SER A 61 -14.27 27.16 19.69
CA SER A 61 -14.78 27.44 18.34
C SER A 61 -16.30 27.55 18.42
N PRO A 62 -16.87 28.71 18.08
CA PRO A 62 -18.14 28.74 17.37
C PRO A 62 -17.91 29.43 16.02
N LEU A 63 -18.11 28.65 14.95
CA LEU A 63 -18.98 29.01 13.83
C LEU A 63 -18.94 30.48 13.36
N GLU A 64 -18.28 30.72 12.22
CA GLU A 64 -18.70 31.79 11.29
C GLU A 64 -18.41 31.37 9.83
N GLU A 65 -19.46 30.89 9.16
CA GLU A 65 -19.64 31.07 7.71
C GLU A 65 -20.67 32.21 7.52
N PRO A 66 -20.73 32.86 6.35
CA PRO A 66 -20.67 34.32 6.17
C PRO A 66 -22.03 34.98 5.91
N PRO A 67 -22.10 36.32 5.88
CA PRO A 67 -22.89 36.96 4.82
C PRO A 67 -22.31 38.29 4.29
N ALA A 68 -22.95 38.79 3.21
CA ALA A 68 -22.81 40.10 2.54
C ALA A 68 -21.76 40.16 1.41
N VAL A 69 -22.10 39.82 0.16
CA VAL A 69 -22.85 40.64 -0.84
C VAL A 69 -22.10 41.91 -1.25
N THR A 70 -21.50 41.87 -2.44
CA THR A 70 -21.77 42.85 -3.52
C THR A 70 -21.18 42.34 -4.84
N THR A 71 -22.08 41.85 -5.70
CA THR A 71 -21.97 41.84 -7.16
C THR A 71 -21.84 43.29 -7.69
N PRO A 72 -21.24 43.53 -8.87
CA PRO A 72 -22.03 43.41 -10.11
C PRO A 72 -21.27 42.78 -11.30
N LEU A 73 -21.89 41.73 -11.84
CA LEU A 73 -22.30 41.60 -13.24
C LEU A 73 -21.31 42.08 -14.33
N THR A 74 -20.66 41.14 -15.00
CA THR A 74 -20.57 41.18 -16.48
C THR A 74 -20.31 39.78 -17.04
N GLU A 75 -21.39 39.08 -17.37
CA GLU A 75 -21.39 38.22 -18.57
C GLU A 75 -21.93 39.08 -19.72
N PRO A 76 -21.47 38.88 -20.96
CA PRO A 76 -22.24 37.98 -21.81
C PRO A 76 -21.41 37.11 -22.78
N VAL A 77 -21.88 35.86 -22.92
CA VAL A 77 -22.15 35.19 -24.21
C VAL A 77 -20.97 34.60 -25.03
N SER A 78 -20.97 33.26 -25.05
CA SER A 78 -20.48 32.26 -26.04
C SER A 78 -20.64 32.64 -27.54
N PRO A 79 -20.32 31.80 -28.56
CA PRO A 79 -19.44 30.63 -28.72
C PRO A 79 -18.50 30.82 -29.98
N VAL A 80 -18.02 29.72 -30.60
CA VAL A 80 -17.41 29.55 -31.96
C VAL A 80 -15.94 29.07 -31.88
N GLU A 81 -15.68 27.76 -31.91
CA GLU A 81 -15.68 26.85 -33.08
C GLU A 81 -14.33 26.86 -33.84
N SER A 82 -13.65 25.70 -33.74
CA SER A 82 -12.89 24.98 -34.76
C SER A 82 -11.84 25.71 -35.61
N VAL A 83 -10.68 25.07 -35.77
CA VAL A 83 -10.15 24.55 -37.06
C VAL A 83 -8.66 24.21 -36.87
N ILE A 84 -8.38 22.91 -36.89
CA ILE A 84 -7.12 22.30 -37.36
C ILE A 84 -7.13 22.44 -38.89
N PRO A 85 -5.99 22.61 -39.59
CA PRO A 85 -5.26 21.42 -40.09
C PRO A 85 -3.73 21.75 -40.16
N ASP A 86 -2.75 20.90 -40.47
CA ASP A 86 -2.70 19.61 -41.13
C ASP A 86 -1.25 19.07 -40.98
N THR A 87 -1.11 17.76 -41.16
CA THR A 87 0.03 17.01 -41.73
C THR A 87 1.46 17.15 -41.18
N VAL A 88 1.99 16.04 -40.63
CA VAL A 88 2.85 15.10 -41.42
C VAL A 88 2.68 13.66 -40.91
N LYS A 89 2.33 12.75 -41.83
CA LYS A 89 2.48 11.27 -41.70
C LYS A 89 3.96 10.89 -41.75
N MET A 90 4.37 9.85 -41.03
CA MET A 90 5.36 8.81 -41.42
C MET A 90 5.48 7.85 -40.23
N VAL A 91 4.84 6.67 -40.29
CA VAL A 91 5.40 5.38 -40.73
C VAL A 91 6.40 4.79 -39.72
N CYS A 92 6.10 3.56 -39.31
CA CYS A 92 6.88 2.68 -38.47
C CYS A 92 8.33 2.57 -38.92
N GLU A 93 9.28 2.49 -37.98
CA GLU A 93 10.51 1.75 -38.20
C GLU A 93 11.08 1.23 -36.86
N GLU A 94 11.10 -0.10 -36.79
CA GLU A 94 11.82 -0.95 -35.86
C GLU A 94 13.33 -0.80 -36.09
N PRO A 95 14.18 -0.77 -35.04
CA PRO A 95 15.58 -1.11 -35.22
C PRO A 95 15.84 -2.51 -34.66
N GLU A 96 15.74 -3.50 -35.53
CA GLU A 96 16.53 -4.73 -35.41
C GLU A 96 18.00 -4.38 -35.68
N THR A 97 18.89 -4.72 -34.74
CA THR A 97 20.02 -5.63 -35.02
C THR A 97 20.85 -5.85 -33.74
N VAL A 98 20.79 -7.07 -33.23
CA VAL A 98 21.71 -7.67 -32.25
C VAL A 98 22.99 -8.15 -32.97
N PRO A 99 24.13 -8.40 -32.27
CA PRO A 99 24.28 -9.76 -31.71
C PRO A 99 25.05 -9.89 -30.37
N ILE A 100 24.40 -10.62 -29.44
CA ILE A 100 24.87 -11.81 -28.70
C ILE A 100 26.07 -11.71 -27.74
N LEU A 101 25.76 -11.73 -26.44
CA LEU A 101 26.33 -12.72 -25.50
C LEU A 101 25.19 -13.30 -24.66
N ALA A 102 25.16 -14.62 -24.59
CA ALA A 102 24.08 -15.46 -24.12
C ALA A 102 23.71 -15.24 -22.65
N GLU A 103 22.43 -14.96 -22.36
CA GLU A 103 21.53 -15.84 -21.59
C GLU A 103 20.16 -15.14 -21.41
N ARG A 104 19.07 -15.86 -21.70
CA ARG A 104 17.70 -15.62 -21.22
C ARG A 104 16.95 -14.39 -21.75
N ILE A 105 16.62 -14.40 -23.04
CA ILE A 105 15.36 -13.78 -23.49
C ILE A 105 14.22 -14.65 -22.94
N LYS A 106 13.84 -14.44 -21.68
CA LYS A 106 12.50 -14.84 -21.24
C LYS A 106 11.53 -13.97 -22.05
N PRO A 107 10.41 -14.52 -22.55
CA PRO A 107 9.33 -13.69 -23.06
C PRO A 107 9.04 -12.63 -21.99
N ALA A 108 9.06 -11.35 -22.36
CA ALA A 108 8.73 -10.26 -21.45
C ALA A 108 7.23 -10.33 -21.12
N LYS A 109 6.86 -11.30 -20.28
CA LYS A 109 5.61 -11.27 -19.56
C LYS A 109 5.83 -10.17 -18.53
N ASP A 110 5.19 -9.03 -18.70
CA ASP A 110 5.25 -7.98 -17.70
C ASP A 110 4.41 -8.39 -16.49
N LEU A 111 5.00 -8.39 -15.30
CA LEU A 111 4.28 -8.68 -14.05
C LEU A 111 3.05 -7.77 -13.90
N ARG A 112 3.15 -6.53 -14.37
CA ARG A 112 2.06 -5.54 -14.35
C ARG A 112 0.80 -6.02 -15.08
N HIS A 113 0.96 -6.75 -16.19
CA HIS A 113 -0.17 -7.28 -16.95
C HIS A 113 -0.77 -8.55 -16.32
N ALA A 114 -0.08 -9.17 -15.36
CA ALA A 114 -0.61 -10.30 -14.59
C ALA A 114 -1.50 -9.84 -13.42
N ILE A 115 -1.41 -8.57 -13.01
CA ILE A 115 -2.22 -7.98 -11.94
C ILE A 115 -3.58 -7.56 -12.52
N SER A 116 -4.68 -8.07 -11.98
CA SER A 116 -6.02 -7.63 -12.38
C SER A 116 -6.27 -6.19 -11.92
N LEU A 117 -7.18 -5.47 -12.57
CA LEU A 117 -7.53 -4.11 -12.15
C LEU A 117 -8.03 -4.08 -10.68
N ASN A 118 -8.82 -5.09 -10.28
CA ASN A 118 -9.33 -5.21 -8.92
C ASN A 118 -8.19 -5.43 -7.91
N ASP A 119 -7.25 -6.32 -8.25
CA ASP A 119 -6.09 -6.59 -7.41
C ASP A 119 -5.16 -5.37 -7.32
N SER A 120 -5.00 -4.63 -8.42
CA SER A 120 -4.24 -3.38 -8.42
C SER A 120 -4.77 -2.42 -7.37
N PHE A 121 -6.08 -2.13 -7.37
CA PHE A 121 -6.68 -1.26 -6.36
C PHE A 121 -6.52 -1.81 -4.93
N ARG A 122 -6.72 -3.12 -4.74
CA ARG A 122 -6.59 -3.76 -3.44
C ARG A 122 -5.15 -3.69 -2.91
N PHE A 123 -4.16 -4.03 -3.74
CA PHE A 123 -2.74 -4.01 -3.38
C PHE A 123 -2.28 -2.58 -3.07
N VAL A 124 -2.67 -1.59 -3.87
CA VAL A 124 -2.35 -0.18 -3.57
C VAL A 124 -2.84 0.20 -2.18
N ARG A 125 -4.10 -0.12 -1.85
CA ARG A 125 -4.70 0.23 -0.56
C ARG A 125 -4.02 -0.49 0.62
N GLU A 126 -3.83 -1.80 0.51
CA GLU A 126 -3.47 -2.66 1.64
C GLU A 126 -1.96 -2.86 1.83
N LEU A 127 -1.19 -2.81 0.73
CA LEU A 127 0.26 -3.06 0.75
C LEU A 127 1.07 -1.77 0.58
N PHE A 128 0.52 -0.79 -0.13
CA PHE A 128 1.23 0.44 -0.48
C PHE A 128 0.65 1.70 0.18
N ALA A 129 -0.26 1.55 1.16
CA ALA A 129 -0.87 2.65 1.89
C ALA A 129 -1.52 3.72 0.99
N GLY A 130 -2.06 3.32 -0.16
CA GLY A 130 -2.66 4.22 -1.16
C GLY A 130 -1.69 4.74 -2.22
N ASP A 131 -0.39 4.44 -2.13
CA ASP A 131 0.61 4.93 -3.08
C ASP A 131 0.74 4.03 -4.32
N ALA A 132 0.01 4.38 -5.37
CA ALA A 132 0.06 3.70 -6.65
C ALA A 132 1.41 3.86 -7.38
N ALA A 133 2.13 4.97 -7.18
CA ALA A 133 3.42 5.20 -7.83
C ALA A 133 4.47 4.25 -7.27
N ARG A 134 4.51 4.12 -5.94
CA ARG A 134 5.36 3.16 -5.23
C ARG A 134 5.02 1.72 -5.61
N MET A 135 3.74 1.36 -5.74
CA MET A 135 3.36 0.03 -6.23
C MET A 135 3.94 -0.24 -7.62
N ASN A 136 3.78 0.68 -8.58
CA ASN A 136 4.26 0.45 -9.94
C ASN A 136 5.78 0.26 -10.01
N GLU A 137 6.54 1.01 -9.21
CA GLU A 137 7.99 0.87 -9.15
C GLU A 137 8.40 -0.48 -8.54
N VAL A 138 7.76 -0.91 -7.45
CA VAL A 138 8.03 -2.22 -6.84
C VAL A 138 7.66 -3.34 -7.82
N VAL A 139 6.50 -3.28 -8.48
CA VAL A 139 6.08 -4.27 -9.49
C VAL A 139 7.08 -4.35 -10.66
N ARG A 140 7.61 -3.21 -11.11
CA ARG A 140 8.66 -3.17 -12.16
C ARG A 140 9.91 -3.91 -11.70
N ARG A 141 10.43 -3.58 -10.51
CA ARG A 141 11.63 -4.21 -9.95
C ARG A 141 11.45 -5.71 -9.68
N LEU A 142 10.26 -6.12 -9.27
CA LEU A 142 9.91 -7.53 -9.09
C LEU A 142 9.87 -8.29 -10.42
N GLY A 143 9.34 -7.68 -11.48
CA GLY A 143 9.33 -8.25 -12.83
C GLY A 143 10.73 -8.45 -13.42
N GLU A 144 11.69 -7.59 -13.04
CA GLU A 144 13.10 -7.63 -13.45
C GLU A 144 13.95 -8.60 -12.63
N ALA A 145 13.41 -9.19 -11.55
CA ALA A 145 14.18 -10.08 -10.69
C ALA A 145 14.59 -11.38 -11.42
N PRO A 146 15.80 -11.92 -11.18
CA PRO A 146 16.30 -13.10 -11.89
C PRO A 146 15.58 -14.40 -11.51
N SER A 147 14.98 -14.45 -10.33
CA SER A 147 14.32 -15.62 -9.74
C SER A 147 13.18 -15.22 -8.79
N LEU A 148 12.27 -16.15 -8.51
CA LEU A 148 11.20 -16.00 -7.52
C LEU A 148 11.76 -15.64 -6.14
N ASP A 149 12.81 -16.33 -5.71
CA ASP A 149 13.47 -16.10 -4.42
C ASP A 149 13.93 -14.65 -4.30
N LYS A 150 14.58 -14.12 -5.35
CA LYS A 150 15.03 -12.73 -5.35
C LYS A 150 13.89 -11.72 -5.39
N ALA A 151 12.81 -12.03 -6.10
CA ALA A 151 11.60 -11.22 -6.09
C ALA A 151 10.96 -11.20 -4.70
N MET A 152 10.92 -12.35 -4.01
CA MET A 152 10.37 -12.43 -2.66
C MET A 152 11.17 -11.60 -1.65
N ASP A 153 12.51 -11.63 -1.73
CA ASP A 153 13.38 -10.76 -0.93
C ASP A 153 13.07 -9.27 -1.13
N ILE A 154 12.91 -8.85 -2.38
CA ILE A 154 12.57 -7.46 -2.72
C ILE A 154 11.20 -7.10 -2.15
N PHE A 155 10.21 -7.98 -2.33
CA PHE A 155 8.85 -7.75 -1.84
C PHE A 155 8.82 -7.60 -0.32
N VAL A 156 9.48 -8.50 0.42
CA VAL A 156 9.55 -8.44 1.88
C VAL A 156 10.27 -7.18 2.36
N SER A 157 11.32 -6.76 1.65
CA SER A 157 12.09 -5.56 2.00
C SER A 157 11.31 -4.26 1.77
N GLU A 158 10.54 -4.16 0.69
CA GLU A 158 9.86 -2.93 0.27
C GLU A 158 8.47 -2.77 0.89
N VAL A 159 7.75 -3.87 1.08
CA VAL A 159 6.33 -3.88 1.47
C VAL A 159 6.13 -4.29 2.93
N GLN A 160 7.09 -5.02 3.53
CA GLN A 160 6.97 -5.59 4.87
C GLN A 160 5.59 -6.27 5.07
N PRO A 161 5.24 -7.24 4.20
CA PRO A 161 3.93 -7.87 4.22
C PRO A 161 3.66 -8.52 5.57
N ASP A 162 2.50 -8.23 6.16
CA ASP A 162 2.02 -9.01 7.28
C ASP A 162 1.56 -10.38 6.75
N GLU A 163 1.97 -11.46 7.44
CA GLU A 163 1.59 -12.83 7.07
C GLU A 163 0.09 -13.09 7.24
N GLU A 164 -0.59 -12.23 8.01
CA GLU A 164 -2.05 -12.26 8.18
C GLU A 164 -2.81 -11.45 7.12
N ASN A 165 -2.11 -10.66 6.30
CA ASN A 165 -2.74 -9.83 5.28
C ASN A 165 -3.05 -10.67 4.03
N GLU A 166 -4.34 -10.89 3.74
CA GLU A 166 -4.79 -11.63 2.56
C GLU A 166 -4.25 -11.05 1.24
N ALA A 167 -4.18 -9.72 1.12
CA ALA A 167 -3.62 -9.08 -0.07
C ALA A 167 -2.13 -9.39 -0.25
N ALA A 168 -1.37 -9.56 0.84
CA ALA A 168 0.03 -9.97 0.76
C ALA A 168 0.16 -11.43 0.30
N VAL A 169 -0.69 -12.32 0.84
CA VAL A 169 -0.72 -13.74 0.44
C VAL A 169 -1.02 -13.87 -1.06
N ASP A 170 -2.05 -13.20 -1.54
CA ASP A 170 -2.44 -13.22 -2.95
C ASP A 170 -1.35 -12.63 -3.86
N PHE A 171 -0.67 -11.56 -3.42
CA PHE A 171 0.44 -10.99 -4.17
C PHE A 171 1.63 -11.97 -4.27
N MET A 172 1.92 -12.70 -3.19
CA MET A 172 2.95 -13.75 -3.19
C MET A 172 2.58 -14.92 -4.11
N GLU A 173 1.31 -15.31 -4.17
CA GLU A 173 0.83 -16.33 -5.12
C GLU A 173 0.94 -15.85 -6.58
N LEU A 174 0.62 -14.59 -6.84
CA LEU A 174 0.81 -13.99 -8.15
C LEU A 174 2.29 -14.04 -8.58
N LEU A 175 3.22 -13.72 -7.68
CA LEU A 175 4.65 -13.83 -7.94
C LEU A 175 5.06 -15.28 -8.22
N LYS A 176 4.60 -16.25 -7.42
CA LYS A 176 4.84 -17.67 -7.68
C LYS A 176 4.37 -18.08 -9.07
N LYS A 177 3.17 -17.65 -9.48
CA LYS A 177 2.60 -17.93 -10.81
C LYS A 177 3.34 -17.22 -11.94
N TYR A 178 3.93 -16.05 -11.68
CA TYR A 178 4.71 -15.32 -12.66
C TYR A 178 6.07 -15.98 -12.95
N PHE A 179 6.71 -16.55 -11.92
CA PHE A 179 8.02 -17.21 -12.02
C PHE A 179 7.98 -18.72 -12.25
N SER A 180 6.79 -19.32 -12.23
CA SER A 180 6.56 -20.74 -12.61
C SER A 180 6.56 -20.92 -14.12
#